data_AF-A0A960V3B9-F1
#
_entry.id   AF-A0A960V3B9-F1
#
_cell.length_a   1.000
_cell.length_b   1.000
_cell.length_c   1.000
_cell.angle_alpha   90.00
_cell.angle_beta   90.00
_cell.angle_gamma   90.00
#
_symmetry.space_group_name_H-M   'P 1'
#
loop_
_entity.id
_entity.type
_entity.pdbx_description
1 polymer ?
#
loop_
_entity_poly.entity_id
_entity_poly.type
_entity_poly.pdbx_seq_one_letter_code
_entity_poly.pdbx_strand_id
1 'polypeptide(L)' 'QFSDKQVVVVVYAVNEVISLQSGQIDAAPGMVSHNRKTEYIKGLAKLEERVIIMLDLGRVLSHEDIVSMGDITQVSDTGS' A
#
# COMPACT_ATOMS: atom_id res chain seq x y z
N GLN A 1 -21.74 11.71 4.36
CA GLN A 1 -20.67 12.73 4.51
C GLN A 1 -19.36 12.00 4.35
N PHE A 2 -18.69 12.16 3.21
CA PHE A 2 -17.34 11.62 3.05
C PHE A 2 -16.39 12.67 3.62
N SER A 3 -15.73 12.31 4.72
CA SER A 3 -14.66 13.12 5.31
C SER A 3 -13.54 13.26 4.28
N ASP A 4 -13.07 14.49 4.04
CA ASP A 4 -11.88 14.78 3.23
C ASP A 4 -10.64 14.13 3.88
N LYS A 5 -10.43 12.84 3.63
CA LYS A 5 -9.25 12.11 4.07
C LYS A 5 -8.16 12.27 3.01
N GLN A 6 -7.15 13.08 3.32
CA GLN A 6 -5.93 13.16 2.53
C GLN A 6 -4.92 12.11 3.02
N VAL A 7 -4.40 11.30 2.10
CA VAL A 7 -3.38 10.28 2.40
C VAL A 7 -2.08 10.65 1.70
N VAL A 8 -0.98 10.58 2.44
CA VAL A 8 0.38 10.84 1.94
C VAL A 8 1.20 9.56 2.07
N VAL A 9 1.77 9.10 0.97
CA VAL A 9 2.61 7.90 0.92
C VAL A 9 4.07 8.34 0.79
N VAL A 10 4.91 7.96 1.74
CA VAL A 10 6.36 8.22 1.68
C VAL A 10 7.03 7.07 0.97
N VAL A 11 7.74 7.37 -0.12
CA VAL A 11 8.47 6.38 -0.93
C VAL A 11 9.92 6.82 -1.12
N TYR A 12 10.82 5.86 -1.32
CA TYR A 12 12.25 6.14 -1.48
C TYR A 12 12.54 6.88 -2.80
N ALA A 13 11.92 6.46 -3.90
CA ALA A 13 12.07 7.10 -5.20
C ALA A 13 10.89 6.76 -6.11
N VAL A 14 10.55 7.69 -7.01
CA VAL A 14 9.67 7.45 -8.15
C VAL A 14 10.57 7.30 -9.37
N ASN A 15 10.64 6.10 -9.94
CA ASN A 15 11.58 5.81 -11.02
C ASN A 15 11.02 6.22 -12.40
N GLU A 16 9.78 5.84 -12.72
CA GLU A 16 9.20 6.01 -14.05
C GLU A 16 7.67 5.81 -14.05
N VAL A 17 6.97 6.38 -15.04
CA VAL A 17 5.54 6.12 -15.29
C VAL A 17 5.43 5.08 -16.40
N ILE A 18 4.81 3.93 -16.09
CA ILE A 18 4.67 2.80 -17.02
C ILE A 18 3.19 2.58 -17.33
N SER A 19 2.86 2.43 -18.61
CA SER A 19 1.52 2.00 -19.04
C SER A 19 1.50 0.49 -19.23
N LEU A 20 0.57 -0.18 -18.56
CA LEU A 20 0.39 -1.63 -18.63
C LEU A 20 -0.91 -1.99 -19.35
N GLN A 21 -0.86 -2.94 -20.27
CA GLN A 21 -2.05 -3.56 -20.86
C GLN A 21 -2.57 -4.67 -19.95
N SER A 22 -3.88 -4.94 -19.98
CA SER A 22 -4.50 -5.95 -19.12
C SER A 22 -3.89 -7.35 -19.26
N GLY A 23 -3.42 -7.71 -20.46
CA GLY A 23 -2.76 -9.00 -20.71
C GLY A 23 -1.33 -9.12 -20.16
N GLN A 24 -0.76 -8.03 -19.62
CA GLN A 24 0.56 -8.02 -18.97
C GLN A 24 0.46 -8.16 -17.44
N ILE A 25 -0.76 -8.25 -16.92
CA ILE A 25 -1.06 -8.33 -15.49
C ILE A 25 -1.51 -9.76 -15.19
N ASP A 26 -0.68 -10.47 -14.44
CA ASP A 26 -1.02 -11.76 -13.86
C ASP A 26 -1.74 -11.57 -12.52
N ALA A 27 -2.62 -12.51 -12.20
CA ALA A 27 -3.21 -12.58 -10.87
C ALA A 27 -2.10 -12.72 -9.81
N ALA A 28 -2.30 -12.08 -8.65
CA ALA A 28 -1.40 -12.29 -7.53
C ALA A 28 -1.29 -13.80 -7.24
N PRO A 29 -0.06 -14.36 -7.10
CA PRO A 29 0.14 -15.78 -6.83
C PRO A 29 -0.76 -16.19 -5.67
N GLY A 30 -1.65 -17.15 -5.95
CA GLY A 30 -2.80 -17.41 -5.10
C GLY A 30 -2.40 -17.57 -3.65
N MET A 31 -3.05 -16.80 -2.77
CA MET A 31 -3.80 -17.20 -1.56
C MET A 31 -3.24 -18.31 -0.62
N VAL A 32 -2.06 -18.86 -0.86
CA VAL A 32 -1.46 -20.01 -0.19
C VAL A 32 -0.29 -19.55 0.65
N SER A 33 -0.57 -18.62 1.55
CA SER A 33 0.16 -18.54 2.80
C SER A 33 -0.75 -17.85 3.78
N HIS A 34 -0.74 -18.30 5.02
CA HIS A 34 -1.55 -17.82 6.13
C HIS A 34 -1.14 -16.40 6.58
N ASN A 35 -0.79 -15.54 5.63
CA ASN A 35 -0.02 -14.34 5.82
C ASN A 35 -0.86 -13.17 5.31
N ARG A 36 -1.42 -12.40 6.25
CA ARG A 36 -2.28 -11.22 5.99
C ARG A 36 -1.63 -10.14 5.09
N LYS A 37 -0.33 -10.29 4.79
CA LYS A 37 0.47 -9.39 3.96
C LYS A 37 0.20 -9.49 2.45
N THR A 38 -0.58 -10.45 1.96
CA THR A 38 -0.88 -10.54 0.50
C THR A 38 -2.24 -9.96 0.14
N GLU A 39 -3.06 -9.58 1.12
CA GLU A 39 -4.46 -9.13 0.94
C GLU A 39 -4.57 -7.79 0.18
N TYR A 40 -3.49 -7.02 0.14
CA TYR A 40 -3.38 -5.72 -0.54
C TYR A 40 -2.76 -5.78 -1.94
N ILE A 41 -2.31 -6.95 -2.41
CA ILE A 41 -1.73 -7.10 -3.75
C ILE A 41 -2.86 -7.31 -4.75
N LYS A 42 -3.02 -6.40 -5.71
CA LYS A 42 -4.02 -6.46 -6.77
C LYS A 42 -3.58 -7.38 -7.92
N GLY A 43 -2.28 -7.45 -8.19
CA GLY A 43 -1.72 -8.27 -9.26
C GLY A 43 -0.22 -8.09 -9.39
N LEU A 44 0.37 -8.89 -10.27
CA LEU A 44 1.78 -8.79 -10.64
C LEU A 44 1.85 -8.48 -12.14
N ALA A 45 2.67 -7.53 -12.53
CA ALA A 45 3.00 -7.31 -13.93
C ALA A 45 4.43 -7.72 -14.20
N LYS A 46 4.64 -8.48 -15.28
CA LYS A 46 5.97 -8.88 -15.72
C LYS A 46 6.32 -8.09 -16.98
N LEU A 47 7.32 -7.22 -16.87
CA LEU A 47 7.83 -6.44 -17.98
C LEU A 47 9.29 -6.81 -18.20
N GLU A 48 9.58 -7.50 -19.30
CA GLU A 48 10.92 -8.03 -19.59
C GLU A 48 11.47 -8.87 -18.42
N GLU A 49 12.55 -8.42 -17.79
CA GLU A 49 13.18 -9.07 -16.62
C GLU A 49 12.77 -8.43 -15.28
N ARG A 50 11.79 -7.52 -15.28
CA ARG A 50 11.30 -6.82 -14.09
C ARG A 50 9.94 -7.34 -13.65
N VAL A 51 9.75 -7.49 -12.34
CA VAL A 51 8.46 -7.77 -11.71
C VAL A 51 7.96 -6.50 -11.04
N ILE A 52 6.75 -6.07 -11.41
CA ILE A 52 6.06 -4.92 -10.84
C ILE A 52 4.91 -5.45 -9.99
N ILE A 53 4.85 -5.03 -8.73
CA ILE A 53 3.76 -5.39 -7.82
C ILE A 53 2.72 -4.27 -7.87
N MET A 54 1.47 -4.61 -8.18
CA MET A 54 0.37 -3.66 -8.20
C MET A 54 -0.39 -3.74 -6.87
N LEU A 55 -0.43 -2.63 -6.13
CA LEU A 55 -1.09 -2.55 -4.82
C LEU A 55 -2.50 -1.98 -4.94
N ASP A 56 -3.43 -2.48 -4.11
CA ASP A 56 -4.75 -1.91 -3.90
C ASP A 56 -4.70 -0.97 -2.69
N LEU A 57 -4.51 0.34 -2.93
CA LEU A 57 -4.40 1.33 -1.87
C LEU A 57 -5.67 1.43 -1.01
N GLY A 58 -6.85 1.15 -1.55
CA GLY A 58 -8.08 1.14 -0.77
C GLY A 58 -8.02 0.07 0.33
N ARG A 59 -7.48 -1.11 -0.01
CA ARG A 59 -7.25 -2.21 0.94
C ARG A 59 -6.11 -1.91 1.90
N VAL A 60 -4.97 -1.40 1.39
CA VAL A 60 -3.82 -1.00 2.22
C VAL A 60 -4.29 -0.07 3.34
N LEU A 61 -4.97 1.01 2.97
CA LEU A 61 -5.42 2.03 3.92
C LEU A 61 -6.53 1.52 4.85
N SER A 62 -7.43 0.66 4.36
CA SER A 62 -8.46 0.04 5.22
C SER A 62 -7.90 -0.95 6.25
N HIS A 63 -6.78 -1.61 5.95
CA HIS A 63 -6.09 -2.52 6.86
C HIS A 63 -5.14 -1.77 7.80
N GLU A 64 -4.55 -0.67 7.34
CA GLU A 64 -3.55 0.13 8.08
C GLU A 64 -4.12 1.29 8.90
N ASP A 65 -5.42 1.58 8.83
CA ASP A 65 -6.14 2.42 9.82
C ASP A 65 -5.95 1.91 11.29
N ILE A 66 -5.22 0.81 11.54
CA ILE A 66 -5.01 0.15 12.84
C ILE A 66 -3.54 0.07 13.34
N VAL A 67 -2.47 0.32 12.57
CA VAL A 67 -1.10 -0.03 13.06
C VAL A 67 -0.22 1.13 13.56
N SER A 68 -0.55 2.42 13.37
CA SER A 68 0.28 3.48 13.99
C SER A 68 -0.42 4.77 14.44
N MET A 69 -1.72 4.75 14.71
CA MET A 69 -2.36 5.84 15.49
C MET A 69 -2.20 5.66 17.02
N GLY A 70 -1.28 4.80 17.46
CA GLY A 70 -1.01 4.53 18.89
C GLY A 70 0.22 5.22 19.47
N ASP A 71 1.15 5.69 18.66
CA ASP A 71 2.40 6.30 19.13
C ASP A 71 2.63 7.63 18.44
N ILE A 72 3.05 8.64 19.22
CA ILE A 72 3.21 10.06 18.85
C ILE A 72 1.93 10.90 19.06
N THR A 73 1.46 11.02 20.31
CA THR A 73 1.18 12.33 20.92
C THR A 73 1.22 12.21 22.46
N GLN A 74 2.40 11.99 23.04
CA GLN A 74 2.69 12.57 24.35
C GLN A 74 3.49 13.84 24.11
N VAL A 75 2.79 14.97 24.03
CA VAL A 75 3.39 16.25 24.39
C VAL A 75 3.27 16.34 25.90
N SER A 76 4.35 16.02 26.60
CA SER A 76 4.49 16.35 28.01
C SER A 76 4.42 17.86 28.13
N ASP A 77 3.30 18.35 28.65
CA ASP A 77 3.24 19.66 29.27
C ASP A 77 4.20 19.63 30.47
N THR A 78 5.36 20.27 30.31
CA THR A 78 6.22 20.65 31.43
C THR A 78 6.37 22.15 31.36
N GLY A 79 5.34 22.83 31.84
CA GLY A 79 5.25 24.27 31.88
C GLY A 79 4.35 24.79 32.99
N SER A 80 4.54 24.33 34.24
CA SER A 80 4.71 25.23 35.40
C SER A 80 5.08 24.47 36.67
#